data_AF-A0A8H3J5H0-F1
#
_entry.id   AF-A0A8H3J5H0-F1
#
_cell.length_a   1.000
_cell.length_b   1.000
_cell.length_c   1.000
_cell.angle_alpha   90.00
_cell.angle_beta   90.00
_cell.angle_gamma   90.00
#
_symmetry.space_group_name_H-M   'P 1'
#
loop_
_entity.id
_entity.type
_entity.pdbx_description
1 polymer ?
#
loop_
_entity_poly.entity_id
_entity_poly.type
_entity_poly.pdbx_seq_one_letter_code
_entity_poly.pdbx_strand_id
1 'polypeptide(L)'
;MQVLVSLSESTNKEKSSVIPSTPILKPDEDETAYMRRELDFSRLDAIYDKLCWAGRPLNINPLHRQKMTQRDVLITQQADLHLSCYDCARGFLLSHAKLVNSEADHRIAVDLCLIPNVPWERWSLFAADIIRKIPDLSLAKRFWYGELRLTRLNKIYYLCYGSLRGYHFGYNHYRPFFESDFGSLLIVFIYVTVALTAMKVVLACSDINSSPALQHFFRDLILALIALHFGRLLPTLKSPPADLTGKVAIVTGGNSGIGLQIALELARKGSTVYLACRNVIKAEEAVSRITSQIPASKGRVQCLILDTSSLKSVHAFASDWEMLNTKIDLLFHNAGIGSTIAGQEYSTDGFPLIYVTNFLGSFLLTYLLETHLSSDARIIMTSSTAQYGSAFSPKFSLSSMKEDLEPGFHVPVTRSKPSEPASDLAAYIQTKAMQVAFVKLLQNHFDRKSAETGTQNRRLVFASSPGLTQTPIFAKGREQGFSENLIAWVSAIVAVDVSQGAATSVWLACTNDDAVVGEGMGGGYWDRMTRRVSSIDMMSKEMVERFWLRWEADAGVEWR
;
A
#
# COMPACT_ATOMS: atom_id res chain seq x y z
N MET A 1 -12.98 28.48 26.75
CA MET A 1 -13.20 27.18 26.10
C MET A 1 -13.78 27.37 24.71
N GLN A 2 -12.97 27.33 23.65
CA GLN A 2 -13.46 27.42 22.27
C GLN A 2 -13.38 26.07 21.55
N VAL A 3 -14.35 25.83 20.67
CA VAL A 3 -14.33 24.74 19.69
C VAL A 3 -13.58 25.20 18.45
N LEU A 4 -12.44 24.58 18.17
CA LEU A 4 -11.67 24.82 16.95
C LEU A 4 -11.77 23.60 16.04
N VAL A 5 -11.98 23.89 14.76
CA VAL A 5 -12.42 22.90 13.77
C VAL A 5 -11.26 22.52 12.85
N SER A 6 -10.88 21.24 12.91
CA SER A 6 -9.88 20.61 12.04
C SER A 6 -10.55 19.68 11.01
N LEU A 7 -9.84 19.43 9.90
CA LEU A 7 -10.13 18.31 9.00
C LEU A 7 -9.13 17.20 9.30
N SER A 8 -9.62 16.11 9.90
CA SER A 8 -8.91 14.85 10.07
C SER A 8 -9.93 13.72 10.02
N GLU A 9 -9.56 12.61 9.36
CA GLU A 9 -10.42 11.44 9.26
C GLU A 9 -10.28 10.58 10.52
N SER A 10 -11.40 9.96 10.92
CA SER A 10 -11.48 9.17 12.14
C SER A 10 -10.93 7.75 11.96
N THR A 11 -10.22 7.23 12.95
CA THR A 11 -10.39 5.84 13.42
C THR A 11 -9.85 5.63 14.84
N ASN A 12 -10.80 5.42 15.75
CA ASN A 12 -10.77 4.73 17.05
C ASN A 12 -9.71 4.97 18.16
N LYS A 13 -10.24 4.90 19.38
CA LYS A 13 -9.55 4.97 20.68
C LYS A 13 -8.70 3.72 20.92
N GLU A 14 -7.44 3.89 21.30
CA GLU A 14 -6.95 3.67 22.67
C GLU A 14 -5.42 3.70 22.75
N LYS A 15 -4.87 4.86 23.12
CA LYS A 15 -3.76 4.99 24.08
C LYS A 15 -3.53 6.46 24.43
N SER A 16 -3.21 6.71 25.69
CA SER A 16 -2.73 8.00 26.15
C SER A 16 -1.38 8.32 25.50
N SER A 17 -1.41 9.08 24.40
CA SER A 17 -0.24 9.82 23.92
C SER A 17 -0.35 11.24 24.44
N VAL A 18 0.21 11.48 25.63
CA VAL A 18 0.39 12.84 26.15
C VAL A 18 1.28 13.59 25.16
N ILE A 19 0.67 14.45 24.36
CA ILE A 19 1.36 15.40 23.49
C ILE A 19 2.20 16.30 24.42
N PRO A 20 3.47 16.60 24.10
CA PRO A 20 4.26 17.55 24.88
C PRO A 20 3.74 18.97 24.67
N SER A 21 2.65 19.31 25.37
CA SER A 21 2.20 20.67 25.58
C SER A 21 3.17 21.39 26.51
N THR A 22 3.38 22.69 26.28
CA THR A 22 3.96 23.56 27.31
C THR A 22 3.15 23.39 28.61
N PRO A 23 3.79 23.23 29.78
CA PRO A 23 3.09 22.98 31.03
C PRO A 23 2.19 24.16 31.34
N ILE A 24 0.88 23.92 31.32
CA ILE A 24 -0.17 24.89 31.68
C ILE A 24 0.05 25.24 33.16
N LEU A 25 0.25 26.53 33.46
CA LEU A 25 0.24 27.01 34.84
C LEU A 25 -1.16 26.83 35.41
N LYS A 26 -1.29 26.32 36.64
CA LYS A 26 -2.60 26.35 37.32
C LYS A 26 -2.81 27.73 37.97
N PRO A 27 -4.07 28.21 38.10
CA PRO A 27 -4.37 29.47 38.80
C PRO A 27 -3.78 29.49 40.23
N ASP A 28 -3.83 28.33 40.88
CA ASP A 28 -3.43 28.06 42.27
C ASP A 28 -1.91 27.88 42.48
N GLU A 29 -1.10 27.86 41.41
CA GLU A 29 0.37 27.70 41.49
C GLU A 29 1.14 29.04 41.47
N ASP A 30 0.77 29.96 40.57
CA ASP A 30 1.20 31.36 40.56
C ASP A 30 0.17 32.18 39.77
N GLU A 31 -0.75 32.82 40.50
CA GLU A 31 -1.84 33.62 39.94
C GLU A 31 -1.31 34.75 39.04
N THR A 32 -0.16 35.35 39.36
CA THR A 32 0.39 36.48 38.59
C THR A 32 1.07 36.03 37.31
N ALA A 33 1.80 34.91 37.33
CA ALA A 33 2.36 34.31 36.11
C ALA A 33 1.27 33.71 35.23
N TYR A 34 0.24 33.09 35.81
CA TYR A 34 -0.94 32.61 35.11
C TYR A 34 -1.64 33.76 34.35
N MET A 35 -1.93 34.87 35.05
CA MET A 35 -2.54 36.08 34.48
C MET A 35 -1.71 36.75 33.38
N ARG A 36 -0.36 36.66 33.42
CA ARG A 36 0.49 37.25 32.36
C ARG A 36 0.77 36.32 31.19
N ARG A 37 0.71 34.99 31.37
CA ARG A 37 1.19 34.01 30.38
C ARG A 37 0.09 33.23 29.69
N GLU A 38 -0.99 32.89 30.41
CA GLU A 38 -2.13 32.12 29.88
C GLU A 38 -3.34 33.02 29.54
N LEU A 39 -3.28 34.32 29.89
CA LEU A 39 -4.36 35.32 29.76
C LEU A 39 -3.91 36.63 29.05
N ASP A 40 -3.10 36.54 27.98
CA ASP A 40 -2.69 37.70 27.14
C ASP A 40 -3.47 37.76 25.80
N PHE A 41 -4.12 38.90 25.52
CA PHE A 41 -4.99 39.12 24.34
C PHE A 41 -4.31 39.87 23.19
N SER A 42 -3.11 40.42 23.43
CA SER A 42 -2.37 41.25 22.47
C SER A 42 -2.25 40.58 21.09
N ARG A 43 -2.12 39.25 21.07
CA ARG A 43 -1.88 38.42 19.88
C ARG A 43 -3.06 38.36 18.90
N LEU A 44 -4.31 38.36 19.40
CA LEU A 44 -5.51 38.27 18.57
C LEU A 44 -5.95 39.66 18.09
N ASP A 45 -5.92 40.65 18.98
CA ASP A 45 -6.31 42.03 18.66
C ASP A 45 -5.35 42.64 17.63
N ALA A 46 -4.05 42.33 17.71
CA ALA A 46 -3.06 42.78 16.72
C ALA A 46 -3.25 42.20 15.30
N ILE A 47 -4.03 41.12 15.13
CA ILE A 47 -4.44 40.59 13.81
C ILE A 47 -5.92 40.79 13.51
N TYR A 48 -6.65 41.61 14.28
CA TYR A 48 -8.10 41.75 14.18
C TYR A 48 -8.59 42.04 12.75
N ASP A 49 -7.99 43.03 12.08
CA ASP A 49 -8.36 43.44 10.72
C ASP A 49 -8.15 42.33 9.65
N LYS A 50 -7.39 41.28 10.00
CA LYS A 50 -7.06 40.14 9.14
C LYS A 50 -7.83 38.87 9.51
N LEU A 51 -8.70 38.90 10.54
CA LEU A 51 -9.51 37.74 10.93
C LEU A 51 -10.49 37.28 9.84
N CYS A 52 -10.88 38.16 8.91
CA CYS A 52 -11.64 37.83 7.71
C CYS A 52 -10.96 36.78 6.80
N TRP A 53 -9.63 36.59 6.93
CA TRP A 53 -8.90 35.51 6.23
C TRP A 53 -9.04 34.17 6.97
N ALA A 54 -9.20 34.19 8.29
CA ALA A 54 -9.35 33.01 9.14
C ALA A 54 -10.80 32.47 9.21
N GLY A 55 -11.79 33.36 9.14
CA GLY A 55 -13.22 33.04 9.28
C GLY A 55 -14.14 34.04 8.56
N ARG A 56 -15.43 33.70 8.46
CA ARG A 56 -16.47 34.62 7.95
C ARG A 56 -17.20 35.29 9.12
N PRO A 57 -17.69 36.55 8.96
CA PRO A 57 -18.49 37.23 9.97
C PRO A 57 -19.93 36.70 9.98
N LEU A 58 -20.08 35.44 10.38
CA LEU A 58 -21.32 34.67 10.42
C LEU A 58 -21.37 33.85 11.70
N ASN A 59 -22.57 33.46 12.11
CA ASN A 59 -22.77 32.57 13.26
C ASN A 59 -22.02 31.24 13.11
N ILE A 60 -21.55 30.68 14.23
CA ILE A 60 -20.97 29.33 14.30
C ILE A 60 -22.00 28.29 13.83
N ASN A 61 -21.56 27.26 13.10
CA ASN A 61 -22.47 26.17 12.72
C ASN A 61 -22.71 25.20 13.90
N PRO A 62 -23.95 24.71 14.09
CA PRO A 62 -24.28 23.75 15.15
C PRO A 62 -23.46 22.45 15.11
N LEU A 63 -23.34 21.79 16.27
CA LEU A 63 -22.50 20.59 16.47
C LEU A 63 -22.83 19.44 15.51
N HIS A 64 -24.11 19.14 15.27
CA HIS A 64 -24.54 18.11 14.33
C HIS A 64 -24.04 18.39 12.91
N ARG A 65 -23.96 19.66 12.49
CA ARG A 65 -23.44 20.05 11.18
C ARG A 65 -21.92 19.88 11.09
N GLN A 66 -21.18 20.15 12.17
CA GLN A 66 -19.75 19.84 12.24
C GLN A 66 -19.53 18.32 12.12
N LYS A 67 -20.30 17.52 12.87
CA LYS A 67 -20.23 16.04 12.86
C LYS A 67 -20.58 15.45 11.49
N MET A 68 -21.62 15.96 10.81
CA MET A 68 -21.99 15.58 9.43
C MET A 68 -20.91 15.93 8.40
N THR A 69 -20.10 16.95 8.64
CA THR A 69 -19.02 17.37 7.73
C THR A 69 -17.65 16.80 8.11
N GLN A 70 -17.61 15.73 8.92
CA GLN A 70 -16.40 15.02 9.36
C GLN A 70 -15.31 15.97 9.89
N ARG A 71 -15.74 16.91 10.72
CA ARG A 71 -14.87 17.90 11.35
C ARG A 71 -14.59 17.52 12.80
N ASP A 72 -13.33 17.42 13.15
CA ASP A 72 -12.92 17.22 14.54
C ASP A 72 -13.09 18.51 15.34
N VAL A 73 -13.79 18.37 16.46
CA VAL A 73 -14.05 19.43 17.45
C VAL A 73 -12.97 19.35 18.53
N LEU A 74 -11.95 20.21 18.41
CA LEU A 74 -10.91 20.34 19.42
C LEU A 74 -11.33 21.39 20.45
N ILE A 75 -11.47 20.96 21.70
CA ILE A 75 -11.75 21.83 22.85
C ILE A 75 -10.43 22.37 23.37
N THR A 76 -10.15 23.66 23.12
CA THR A 76 -9.01 24.33 23.75
C THR A 76 -9.44 25.09 25.01
N GLN A 77 -8.65 24.92 26.06
CA GLN A 77 -8.76 25.67 27.32
C GLN A 77 -7.83 26.90 27.35
N GLN A 78 -7.07 27.16 26.29
CA GLN A 78 -6.26 28.38 26.21
C GLN A 78 -7.15 29.61 26.39
N ALA A 79 -6.72 30.46 27.30
CA ALA A 79 -7.52 31.53 27.85
C ALA A 79 -7.02 32.90 27.41
N ASP A 80 -6.20 32.95 26.34
CA ASP A 80 -5.85 34.09 25.47
C ASP A 80 -7.08 34.67 24.71
N LEU A 81 -8.22 34.61 25.39
CA LEU A 81 -9.58 34.87 24.98
C LEU A 81 -10.44 35.61 26.04
N HIS A 82 -10.02 36.07 27.22
CA HIS A 82 -10.95 36.83 28.10
C HIS A 82 -10.31 37.95 28.98
N LEU A 83 -10.36 39.22 28.52
CA LEU A 83 -10.55 40.38 29.43
C LEU A 83 -11.07 41.67 28.73
N SER A 84 -12.37 41.66 28.39
CA SER A 84 -13.28 42.68 28.91
C SER A 84 -14.47 41.93 29.51
N CYS A 85 -14.57 41.84 30.83
CA CYS A 85 -15.34 40.74 31.46
C CYS A 85 -16.81 40.63 31.04
N TYR A 86 -17.46 41.72 30.65
CA TYR A 86 -18.89 41.73 30.31
C TYR A 86 -19.18 41.26 28.87
N ASP A 87 -18.72 42.00 27.85
CA ASP A 87 -19.07 41.71 26.44
C ASP A 87 -18.42 40.43 25.93
N CYS A 88 -17.29 40.05 26.52
CA CYS A 88 -16.57 38.84 26.20
C CYS A 88 -17.29 37.59 26.77
N ALA A 89 -17.85 37.67 27.98
CA ALA A 89 -18.71 36.63 28.54
C ALA A 89 -20.05 36.53 27.79
N ARG A 90 -20.63 37.68 27.38
CA ARG A 90 -21.84 37.72 26.55
C ARG A 90 -21.64 37.06 25.20
N GLY A 91 -20.51 37.31 24.53
CA GLY A 91 -20.16 36.65 23.26
C GLY A 91 -19.93 35.13 23.43
N PHE A 92 -19.36 34.71 24.56
CA PHE A 92 -19.17 33.31 24.90
C PHE A 92 -20.49 32.56 25.10
N LEU A 93 -21.39 33.11 25.92
CA LEU A 93 -22.74 32.58 26.18
C LEU A 93 -23.55 32.50 24.88
N LEU A 94 -23.52 33.56 24.06
CA LEU A 94 -24.21 33.56 22.78
C LEU A 94 -23.63 32.53 21.80
N SER A 95 -22.31 32.32 21.81
CA SER A 95 -21.67 31.29 21.00
C SER A 95 -22.13 29.89 21.39
N HIS A 96 -22.28 29.60 22.70
CA HIS A 96 -22.78 28.30 23.18
C HIS A 96 -24.27 28.11 22.85
N ALA A 97 -25.09 29.14 23.03
CA ALA A 97 -26.50 29.10 22.65
C ALA A 97 -26.70 28.90 21.13
N LYS A 98 -25.87 29.52 20.28
CA LYS A 98 -25.90 29.33 18.82
C LYS A 98 -25.30 27.97 18.37
N LEU A 99 -24.36 27.41 19.13
CA LEU A 99 -23.72 26.11 18.85
C LEU A 99 -24.59 24.90 19.24
N VAL A 100 -25.35 25.02 20.33
CA VAL A 100 -26.20 23.96 20.89
C VAL A 100 -27.68 24.31 20.70
N ASN A 101 -28.14 24.19 19.45
CA ASN A 101 -29.45 24.68 18.98
C ASN A 101 -30.51 23.58 18.79
N SER A 102 -30.15 22.31 18.92
CA SER A 102 -31.09 21.17 18.87
C SER A 102 -30.82 20.16 19.98
N GLU A 103 -31.79 19.32 20.29
CA GLU A 103 -31.63 18.26 21.29
C GLU A 103 -30.50 17.27 20.90
N ALA A 104 -30.28 17.05 19.60
CA ALA A 104 -29.15 16.27 19.11
C ALA A 104 -27.80 16.97 19.39
N ASP A 105 -27.72 18.30 19.21
CA ASP A 105 -26.54 19.08 19.60
C ASP A 105 -26.31 19.03 21.11
N HIS A 106 -27.38 19.06 21.90
CA HIS A 106 -27.32 19.02 23.36
C HIS A 106 -26.73 17.70 23.87
N ARG A 107 -27.18 16.56 23.33
CA ARG A 107 -26.59 15.25 23.64
C ARG A 107 -25.09 15.21 23.29
N ILE A 108 -24.72 15.68 22.08
CA ILE A 108 -23.31 15.79 21.67
C ILE A 108 -22.51 16.74 22.59
N ALA A 109 -23.12 17.84 23.05
CA ALA A 109 -22.47 18.81 23.92
C ALA A 109 -22.23 18.27 25.34
N VAL A 110 -23.17 17.48 25.88
CA VAL A 110 -23.00 16.78 27.17
C VAL A 110 -21.95 15.67 27.03
N ASP A 111 -21.98 14.86 25.96
CA ASP A 111 -20.97 13.82 25.69
C ASP A 111 -19.54 14.38 25.58
N LEU A 112 -19.40 15.60 25.07
CA LEU A 112 -18.14 16.32 24.94
C LEU A 112 -17.80 17.21 26.15
N CYS A 113 -18.61 17.19 27.21
CA CYS A 113 -18.48 18.04 28.40
C CYS A 113 -18.42 19.56 28.09
N LEU A 114 -19.03 20.01 26.99
CA LEU A 114 -19.12 21.43 26.60
C LEU A 114 -20.13 22.22 27.43
N ILE A 115 -21.14 21.54 27.98
CA ILE A 115 -22.17 22.10 28.85
C ILE A 115 -22.40 21.14 30.04
N PRO A 116 -22.83 21.64 31.21
CA PRO A 116 -23.23 20.76 32.32
C PRO A 116 -24.42 19.89 31.90
N ASN A 117 -24.57 18.72 32.53
CA ASN A 117 -25.67 17.79 32.26
C ASN A 117 -27.00 18.33 32.83
N VAL A 118 -27.62 19.24 32.08
CA VAL A 118 -28.94 19.83 32.36
C VAL A 118 -30.00 19.22 31.42
N PRO A 119 -31.29 19.18 31.79
CA PRO A 119 -32.34 18.79 30.86
C PRO A 119 -32.46 19.75 29.67
N TRP A 120 -32.77 19.22 28.48
CA TRP A 120 -32.89 19.99 27.23
C TRP A 120 -33.94 21.11 27.33
N GLU A 121 -35.02 20.91 28.07
CA GLU A 121 -36.08 21.89 28.31
C GLU A 121 -35.56 23.11 29.06
N ARG A 122 -34.61 22.91 29.99
CA ARG A 122 -33.96 24.01 30.72
C ARG A 122 -32.90 24.70 29.85
N TRP A 123 -32.11 23.93 29.10
CA TRP A 123 -31.11 24.49 28.19
C TRP A 123 -31.74 25.32 27.07
N SER A 124 -32.78 24.82 26.41
CA SER A 124 -33.46 25.49 25.30
C SER A 124 -34.11 26.81 25.72
N LEU A 125 -34.77 26.85 26.88
CA LEU A 125 -35.29 28.10 27.46
C LEU A 125 -34.15 29.10 27.77
N PHE A 126 -33.06 28.64 28.39
CA PHE A 126 -31.89 29.48 28.70
C PHE A 126 -31.21 30.03 27.44
N ALA A 127 -30.99 29.20 26.43
CA ALA A 127 -30.38 29.56 25.16
C ALA A 127 -31.24 30.56 24.37
N ALA A 128 -32.56 30.35 24.29
CA ALA A 128 -33.49 31.28 23.66
C ALA A 128 -33.48 32.65 24.35
N ASP A 129 -33.43 32.67 25.68
CA ASP A 129 -33.43 33.91 26.45
C ASP A 129 -32.08 34.66 26.34
N ILE A 130 -30.96 33.95 26.22
CA ILE A 130 -29.64 34.50 25.86
C ILE A 130 -29.66 35.15 24.47
N ILE A 131 -30.11 34.42 23.46
CA ILE A 131 -30.14 34.89 22.06
C ILE A 131 -31.01 36.16 21.93
N ARG A 132 -32.11 36.23 22.68
CA ARG A 132 -33.01 37.39 22.72
C ARG A 132 -32.43 38.59 23.48
N LYS A 133 -31.63 38.37 24.53
CA LYS A 133 -31.10 39.44 25.40
C LYS A 133 -29.73 39.99 24.98
N ILE A 134 -29.01 39.32 24.08
CA ILE A 134 -27.65 39.70 23.67
C ILE A 134 -27.61 40.04 22.16
N PRO A 135 -27.79 41.31 21.77
CA PRO A 135 -27.67 41.73 20.37
C PRO A 135 -26.21 41.71 19.89
N ASP A 136 -25.97 41.17 18.69
CA ASP A 136 -24.63 40.89 18.12
C ASP A 136 -23.69 42.12 18.06
N LEU A 137 -24.25 43.33 17.89
CA LEU A 137 -23.51 44.61 17.86
C LEU A 137 -22.81 44.99 19.17
N SER A 138 -23.19 44.36 20.29
CA SER A 138 -22.67 44.66 21.63
C SER A 138 -21.60 43.66 22.11
N LEU A 139 -20.94 42.97 21.18
CA LEU A 139 -19.95 41.93 21.46
C LEU A 139 -18.54 42.40 21.12
N ALA A 140 -17.56 41.91 21.89
CA ALA A 140 -16.15 42.13 21.60
C ALA A 140 -15.81 41.66 20.17
N LYS A 141 -15.18 42.53 19.38
CA LYS A 141 -15.15 42.48 17.90
C LYS A 141 -14.80 41.11 17.30
N ARG A 142 -13.89 40.34 17.92
CA ARG A 142 -13.51 39.00 17.45
C ARG A 142 -14.70 38.02 17.33
N PHE A 143 -15.73 38.17 18.17
CA PHE A 143 -16.92 37.30 18.19
C PHE A 143 -17.86 37.55 17.01
N TRP A 144 -17.59 38.56 16.19
CA TRP A 144 -18.27 38.75 14.91
C TRP A 144 -17.98 37.57 13.95
N TYR A 145 -16.86 36.85 14.14
CA TYR A 145 -16.45 35.69 13.34
C TYR A 145 -16.73 34.38 14.09
N GLY A 146 -17.75 33.62 13.68
CA GLY A 146 -18.19 32.41 14.40
C GLY A 146 -17.33 31.15 14.18
N GLU A 147 -16.59 31.03 13.08
CA GLU A 147 -15.66 29.92 12.83
C GLU A 147 -14.27 30.44 12.44
N LEU A 148 -13.27 30.26 13.31
CA LEU A 148 -11.87 30.58 13.02
C LEU A 148 -11.08 29.29 12.75
N ARG A 149 -10.46 29.18 11.57
CA ARG A 149 -9.63 28.01 11.21
C ARG A 149 -8.22 28.14 11.76
N LEU A 150 -7.82 27.27 12.71
CA LEU A 150 -6.48 27.22 13.31
C LEU A 150 -5.34 27.29 12.29
N THR A 151 -5.42 26.52 11.21
CA THR A 151 -4.40 26.48 10.15
C THR A 151 -4.25 27.79 9.38
N ARG A 152 -5.29 28.63 9.36
CA ARG A 152 -5.24 29.98 8.77
C ARG A 152 -4.79 31.01 9.80
N LEU A 153 -5.26 30.91 11.03
CA LEU A 153 -4.88 31.77 12.14
C LEU A 153 -3.36 31.71 12.40
N ASN A 154 -2.78 30.50 12.41
CA ASN A 154 -1.33 30.28 12.49
C ASN A 154 -0.57 30.94 11.32
N LYS A 155 -1.08 30.85 10.09
CA LYS A 155 -0.47 31.47 8.91
C LYS A 155 -0.53 32.99 8.97
N ILE A 156 -1.67 33.58 9.36
CA ILE A 156 -1.84 35.03 9.52
C ILE A 156 -0.86 35.55 10.58
N TYR A 157 -0.80 34.88 11.73
CA TYR A 157 0.09 35.29 12.82
C TYR A 157 1.58 35.19 12.45
N TYR A 158 1.98 34.09 11.80
CA TYR A 158 3.33 33.92 11.25
C TYR A 158 3.68 35.00 10.21
N LEU A 159 2.78 35.31 9.28
CA LEU A 159 2.98 36.35 8.26
C LEU A 159 3.05 37.77 8.85
N CYS A 160 2.40 38.03 9.99
CA CYS A 160 2.40 39.35 10.61
C CYS A 160 3.55 39.55 11.61
N TYR A 161 4.01 38.50 12.29
CA TYR A 161 4.94 38.62 13.44
C TYR A 161 6.14 37.67 13.39
N GLY A 162 6.30 36.83 12.35
CA GLY A 162 7.46 35.95 12.13
C GLY A 162 7.64 34.81 13.16
N SER A 163 6.86 34.79 14.24
CA SER A 163 7.01 33.85 15.34
C SER A 163 6.58 32.43 14.96
N LEU A 164 7.43 31.45 15.26
CA LEU A 164 7.12 30.02 15.14
C LEU A 164 6.10 29.56 16.21
N ARG A 165 5.91 30.31 17.30
CA ARG A 165 4.84 30.06 18.29
C ARG A 165 3.49 30.56 17.77
N GLY A 166 2.84 29.71 16.97
CA GLY A 166 1.43 29.89 16.58
C GLY A 166 0.45 29.67 17.74
N TYR A 167 -0.83 29.53 17.41
CA TYR A 167 -1.91 29.10 18.34
C TYR A 167 -1.94 27.58 18.54
N HIS A 168 -1.15 26.81 17.79
CA HIS A 168 -0.92 25.39 18.04
C HIS A 168 0.52 25.03 17.66
N PHE A 169 1.25 24.37 18.55
CA PHE A 169 2.61 23.89 18.31
C PHE A 169 2.57 22.36 18.14
N GLY A 170 2.60 21.89 16.90
CA GLY A 170 2.49 20.47 16.57
C GLY A 170 2.60 20.27 15.07
N TYR A 171 3.59 19.48 14.64
CA TYR A 171 3.98 19.34 13.24
C TYR A 171 3.14 18.26 12.51
N ASN A 172 1.92 18.61 12.07
CA ASN A 172 1.22 17.82 11.04
C ASN A 172 1.73 18.27 9.66
N HIS A 173 2.93 17.81 9.29
CA HIS A 173 3.76 18.46 8.27
C HIS A 173 3.62 17.90 6.86
N TYR A 174 2.76 18.53 6.06
CA TYR A 174 2.81 18.48 4.59
C TYR A 174 3.93 19.36 3.99
N ARG A 175 4.52 20.26 4.77
CA ARG A 175 5.44 21.29 4.27
C ARG A 175 6.78 20.74 3.75
N PRO A 176 7.49 19.83 4.44
CA PRO A 176 8.75 19.27 3.95
C PRO A 176 8.54 18.37 2.73
N PHE A 177 7.41 17.66 2.69
CA PHE A 177 6.95 16.90 1.53
C PHE A 177 6.77 17.82 0.31
N PHE A 178 6.01 18.91 0.43
CA PHE A 178 5.87 19.84 -0.69
C PHE A 178 7.15 20.63 -1.02
N GLU A 179 7.99 20.99 -0.05
CA GLU A 179 9.23 21.73 -0.31
C GLU A 179 10.36 20.84 -0.90
N SER A 180 10.30 19.51 -0.74
CA SER A 180 11.20 18.56 -1.42
C SER A 180 10.66 18.07 -2.78
N ASP A 181 9.37 17.74 -2.86
CA ASP A 181 8.80 17.03 -4.01
C ASP A 181 8.14 17.98 -5.03
N PHE A 182 7.66 19.16 -4.64
CA PHE A 182 6.91 20.02 -5.56
C PHE A 182 7.80 20.74 -6.59
N GLY A 183 9.08 20.99 -6.25
CA GLY A 183 10.06 21.52 -7.21
C GLY A 183 10.37 20.55 -8.35
N SER A 184 10.41 19.25 -8.06
CA SER A 184 10.62 18.20 -9.06
C SER A 184 9.33 17.83 -9.81
N LEU A 185 8.15 17.86 -9.14
CA LEU A 185 6.85 17.78 -9.81
C LEU A 185 6.62 18.92 -10.80
N LEU A 186 7.06 20.15 -10.49
CA LEU A 186 6.97 21.29 -11.41
C LEU A 186 7.82 21.05 -12.67
N ILE A 187 9.02 20.49 -12.52
CA ILE A 187 9.89 20.12 -13.64
C ILE A 187 9.21 19.06 -14.53
N VAL A 188 8.62 18.01 -13.94
CA VAL A 188 7.85 17.02 -14.72
C VAL A 188 6.62 17.62 -15.38
N PHE A 189 5.87 18.48 -14.69
CA PHE A 189 4.73 19.16 -15.28
C PHE A 189 5.14 20.00 -16.49
N ILE A 190 6.27 20.71 -16.43
CA ILE A 190 6.85 21.43 -17.57
C ILE A 190 7.24 20.45 -18.69
N TYR A 191 7.99 19.39 -18.40
CA TYR A 191 8.43 18.41 -19.41
C TYR A 191 7.25 17.68 -20.10
N VAL A 192 6.25 17.25 -19.33
CA VAL A 192 5.03 16.62 -19.86
C VAL A 192 4.22 17.63 -20.67
N THR A 193 4.12 18.88 -20.24
CA THR A 193 3.46 19.94 -21.01
C THR A 193 4.18 20.20 -22.33
N VAL A 194 5.52 20.26 -22.35
CA VAL A 194 6.33 20.38 -23.57
C VAL A 194 6.12 19.16 -24.50
N ALA A 195 6.18 17.94 -23.97
CA ALA A 195 5.97 16.72 -24.74
C ALA A 195 4.55 16.64 -25.35
N LEU A 196 3.51 16.98 -24.58
CA LEU A 196 2.12 17.06 -25.06
C LEU A 196 1.92 18.18 -26.09
N THR A 197 2.66 19.28 -25.97
CA THR A 197 2.60 20.40 -26.93
C THR A 197 3.29 20.00 -28.24
N ALA A 198 4.46 19.36 -28.18
CA ALA A 198 5.12 18.76 -29.34
C ALA A 198 4.22 17.71 -30.03
N MET A 199 3.59 16.83 -29.25
CA MET A 199 2.64 15.84 -29.78
C MET A 199 1.47 16.51 -30.51
N LYS A 200 0.88 17.57 -29.96
CA LYS A 200 -0.19 18.35 -30.64
C LYS A 200 0.27 18.97 -31.97
N VAL A 201 1.50 19.48 -32.03
CA VAL A 201 2.07 20.04 -33.27
C VAL A 201 2.24 18.94 -34.32
N VAL A 202 2.73 17.75 -33.94
CA VAL A 202 2.92 16.66 -34.92
C VAL A 202 1.58 16.02 -35.34
N LEU A 203 0.59 15.90 -34.45
CA LEU A 203 -0.77 15.46 -34.80
C LEU A 203 -1.48 16.44 -35.76
N ALA A 204 -1.08 17.72 -35.78
CA ALA A 204 -1.58 18.72 -36.73
C ALA A 204 -0.92 18.64 -38.11
N CYS A 205 0.20 17.92 -38.26
CA CYS A 205 0.82 17.63 -39.55
C CYS A 205 0.18 16.36 -40.16
N SER A 206 -0.69 16.54 -41.15
CA SER A 206 -1.44 15.47 -41.83
C SER A 206 -0.57 14.29 -42.26
N ASP A 207 0.62 14.58 -42.77
CA ASP A 207 1.46 13.61 -43.49
C ASP A 207 2.25 12.68 -42.55
N ILE A 208 2.30 13.02 -41.25
CA ILE A 208 3.06 12.29 -40.23
C ILE A 208 2.11 11.49 -39.30
N ASN A 209 0.84 11.87 -39.25
CA ASN A 209 -0.16 11.39 -38.29
C ASN A 209 -0.45 9.87 -38.40
N SER A 210 -0.12 9.24 -39.52
CA SER A 210 -0.37 7.81 -39.80
C SER A 210 0.70 6.84 -39.31
N SER A 211 1.83 7.29 -38.76
CA SER A 211 2.92 6.39 -38.33
C SER A 211 2.70 5.85 -36.91
N PRO A 212 2.47 4.53 -36.71
CA PRO A 212 2.29 3.96 -35.37
C PRO A 212 3.55 4.12 -34.51
N ALA A 213 4.75 4.05 -35.12
CA ALA A 213 6.02 4.16 -34.42
C ALA A 213 6.18 5.48 -33.66
N LEU A 214 5.65 6.57 -34.23
CA LEU A 214 5.70 7.89 -33.60
C LEU A 214 4.74 8.01 -32.40
N GLN A 215 3.54 7.42 -32.50
CA GLN A 215 2.58 7.39 -31.39
C GLN A 215 3.13 6.58 -30.20
N HIS A 216 3.80 5.45 -30.47
CA HIS A 216 4.52 4.69 -29.45
C HIS A 216 5.65 5.51 -28.83
N PHE A 217 6.50 6.15 -29.66
CA PHE A 217 7.59 7.02 -29.17
C PHE A 217 7.11 8.08 -28.17
N PHE A 218 6.04 8.83 -28.48
CA PHE A 218 5.52 9.85 -27.55
C PHE A 218 4.89 9.25 -26.29
N ARG A 219 4.15 8.14 -26.40
CA ARG A 219 3.59 7.42 -25.24
C ARG A 219 4.71 6.98 -24.29
N ASP A 220 5.75 6.37 -24.86
CA ASP A 220 6.85 5.78 -24.11
C ASP A 220 7.79 6.87 -23.54
N LEU A 221 7.93 8.03 -24.20
CA LEU A 221 8.59 9.23 -23.66
C LEU A 221 7.82 9.87 -22.50
N ILE A 222 6.48 9.87 -22.52
CA ILE A 222 5.69 10.37 -21.39
C ILE A 222 5.81 9.43 -20.19
N LEU A 223 5.70 8.11 -20.43
CA LEU A 223 5.95 7.09 -19.41
C LEU A 223 7.39 7.18 -18.85
N ALA A 224 8.38 7.46 -19.70
CA ALA A 224 9.77 7.70 -19.33
C ALA A 224 9.93 8.79 -18.27
N LEU A 225 9.36 9.97 -18.54
CA LEU A 225 9.49 11.16 -17.70
C LEU A 225 8.77 10.99 -16.36
N ILE A 226 7.58 10.38 -16.38
CA ILE A 226 6.83 10.03 -15.16
C ILE A 226 7.64 9.05 -14.31
N ALA A 227 8.10 7.96 -14.92
CA ALA A 227 8.80 6.89 -14.22
C ALA A 227 10.14 7.40 -13.62
N LEU A 228 10.92 8.17 -14.38
CA LEU A 228 12.22 8.72 -13.96
C LEU A 228 12.13 9.65 -12.74
N HIS A 229 10.99 10.34 -12.59
CA HIS A 229 10.71 11.21 -11.45
C HIS A 229 10.22 10.45 -10.22
N PHE A 230 9.20 9.60 -10.35
CA PHE A 230 8.64 8.87 -9.21
C PHE A 230 9.56 7.72 -8.73
N GLY A 231 10.36 7.12 -9.61
CA GLY A 231 11.30 6.05 -9.24
C GLY A 231 12.38 6.48 -8.24
N ARG A 232 12.85 7.73 -8.33
CA ARG A 232 13.89 8.29 -7.43
C ARG A 232 13.35 8.77 -6.08
N LEU A 233 12.03 8.91 -5.94
CA LEU A 233 11.38 9.34 -4.69
C LEU A 233 11.01 8.17 -3.78
N LEU A 234 11.10 6.92 -4.26
CA LEU A 234 10.82 5.74 -3.44
C LEU A 234 12.01 5.44 -2.51
N PRO A 235 11.82 5.42 -1.17
CA PRO A 235 12.91 5.18 -0.23
C PRO A 235 13.51 3.78 -0.42
N THR A 236 14.82 3.65 -0.21
CA THR A 236 15.51 2.37 -0.42
C THR A 236 15.01 1.30 0.56
N LEU A 237 14.51 0.17 0.06
CA LEU A 237 14.08 -0.92 0.92
C LEU A 237 15.29 -1.75 1.37
N LYS A 238 15.38 -2.01 2.68
CA LYS A 238 16.34 -2.95 3.26
C LYS A 238 15.57 -3.99 4.05
N SER A 239 15.88 -5.28 3.84
CA SER A 239 15.36 -6.33 4.72
C SER A 239 15.77 -6.02 6.17
N PRO A 240 14.88 -6.21 7.16
CA PRO A 240 15.23 -6.03 8.56
C PRO A 240 16.29 -7.06 8.99
N PRO A 241 17.06 -6.78 10.07
CA PRO A 241 17.84 -7.82 10.73
C PRO A 241 16.90 -8.90 11.26
N ALA A 242 17.25 -10.16 11.01
CA ALA A 242 16.51 -11.33 11.47
C ALA A 242 17.47 -12.53 11.47
N ASP A 243 17.22 -13.49 12.35
CA ASP A 243 17.92 -14.77 12.39
C ASP A 243 16.97 -15.87 11.88
N LEU A 244 17.45 -16.65 10.92
CA LEU A 244 16.77 -17.80 10.32
C LEU A 244 17.63 -19.06 10.44
N THR A 245 18.56 -19.10 11.41
CA THR A 245 19.40 -20.26 11.71
C THR A 245 18.53 -21.49 11.98
N GLY A 246 18.86 -22.61 11.35
CA GLY A 246 18.11 -23.86 11.44
C GLY A 246 16.88 -23.95 10.55
N LYS A 247 16.40 -22.85 9.96
CA LYS A 247 15.28 -22.86 9.02
C LYS A 247 15.68 -23.38 7.63
N VAL A 248 14.82 -24.16 7.00
CA VAL A 248 14.99 -24.74 5.66
C VAL A 248 14.15 -23.98 4.65
N ALA A 249 14.79 -23.50 3.57
CA ALA A 249 14.17 -22.70 2.52
C ALA A 249 14.31 -23.34 1.13
N ILE A 250 13.26 -23.33 0.33
CA ILE A 250 13.28 -23.62 -1.10
C ILE A 250 13.07 -22.32 -1.87
N VAL A 251 13.93 -22.04 -2.86
CA VAL A 251 13.77 -20.89 -3.76
C VAL A 251 13.74 -21.35 -5.21
N THR A 252 12.56 -21.31 -5.83
CA THR A 252 12.39 -21.64 -7.26
C THR A 252 12.98 -20.54 -8.14
N GLY A 253 13.76 -20.92 -9.15
CA GLY A 253 14.51 -19.95 -9.98
C GLY A 253 15.59 -19.19 -9.21
N GLY A 254 16.11 -19.77 -8.12
CA GLY A 254 17.12 -19.16 -7.24
C GLY A 254 18.51 -18.93 -7.84
N ASN A 255 18.72 -19.19 -9.13
CA ASN A 255 20.03 -19.03 -9.78
C ASN A 255 20.25 -17.65 -10.43
N SER A 256 19.23 -16.79 -10.52
CA SER A 256 19.37 -15.46 -11.14
C SER A 256 18.37 -14.44 -10.60
N GLY A 257 18.64 -13.16 -10.87
CA GLY A 257 17.75 -12.04 -10.54
C GLY A 257 17.31 -12.02 -9.07
N ILE A 258 16.01 -11.77 -8.85
CA ILE A 258 15.40 -11.66 -7.52
C ILE A 258 15.59 -12.96 -6.73
N GLY A 259 15.44 -14.13 -7.36
CA GLY A 259 15.59 -15.44 -6.70
C GLY A 259 16.98 -15.66 -6.11
N LEU A 260 18.03 -15.33 -6.86
CA LEU A 260 19.41 -15.37 -6.37
C LEU A 260 19.61 -14.49 -5.13
N GLN A 261 18.99 -13.32 -5.13
CA GLN A 261 19.14 -12.35 -4.06
C GLN A 261 18.29 -12.68 -2.83
N ILE A 262 17.09 -13.26 -3.01
CA ILE A 262 16.32 -13.89 -1.93
C ILE A 262 17.19 -14.98 -1.28
N ALA A 263 17.74 -15.91 -2.07
CA ALA A 263 18.55 -17.00 -1.55
C ALA A 263 19.82 -16.50 -0.80
N LEU A 264 20.50 -15.48 -1.32
CA LEU A 264 21.63 -14.84 -0.65
C LEU A 264 21.23 -14.24 0.70
N GLU A 265 20.12 -13.49 0.78
CA GLU A 265 19.68 -12.89 2.04
C GLU A 265 19.20 -13.93 3.07
N LEU A 266 18.55 -15.02 2.64
CA LEU A 266 18.19 -16.13 3.54
C LEU A 266 19.43 -16.85 4.08
N ALA A 267 20.41 -17.14 3.22
CA ALA A 267 21.68 -17.75 3.64
C ALA A 267 22.49 -16.81 4.57
N ARG A 268 22.49 -15.50 4.30
CA ARG A 268 23.05 -14.46 5.19
C ARG A 268 22.34 -14.38 6.55
N LYS A 269 21.12 -14.90 6.66
CA LYS A 269 20.34 -14.97 7.91
C LYS A 269 20.47 -16.31 8.62
N GLY A 270 21.12 -17.32 8.03
CA GLY A 270 21.43 -18.60 8.68
C GLY A 270 20.66 -19.81 8.15
N SER A 271 19.79 -19.63 7.15
CA SER A 271 19.01 -20.74 6.61
C SER A 271 19.86 -21.76 5.83
N THR A 272 19.36 -22.99 5.75
CA THR A 272 19.75 -23.94 4.71
C THR A 272 18.85 -23.71 3.49
N VAL A 273 19.41 -23.26 2.37
CA VAL A 273 18.67 -22.81 1.18
C VAL A 273 18.90 -23.76 0.01
N TYR A 274 17.81 -24.26 -0.57
CA TYR A 274 17.82 -25.08 -1.78
C TYR A 274 17.39 -24.24 -2.99
N LEU A 275 18.31 -24.04 -3.94
CA LEU A 275 18.04 -23.41 -5.23
C LEU A 275 17.38 -24.43 -6.15
N ALA A 276 16.06 -24.36 -6.28
CA ALA A 276 15.29 -25.25 -7.15
C ALA A 276 15.27 -24.69 -8.58
N CYS A 277 16.08 -25.26 -9.48
CA CYS A 277 16.41 -24.68 -10.78
C CYS A 277 16.52 -25.72 -11.90
N ARG A 278 16.08 -25.38 -13.11
CA ARG A 278 16.11 -26.29 -14.27
C ARG A 278 17.49 -26.55 -14.88
N ASN A 279 18.46 -25.67 -14.62
CA ASN A 279 19.81 -25.78 -15.17
C ASN A 279 20.79 -25.89 -14.00
N VAL A 280 21.34 -27.10 -13.81
CA VAL A 280 22.23 -27.46 -12.70
C VAL A 280 23.49 -26.61 -12.70
N ILE A 281 24.18 -26.51 -13.85
CA ILE A 281 25.44 -25.76 -13.97
C ILE A 281 25.28 -24.31 -13.48
N LYS A 282 24.23 -23.61 -13.93
CA LYS A 282 23.94 -22.24 -13.48
C LYS A 282 23.49 -22.17 -12.02
N ALA A 283 22.92 -23.24 -11.48
CA ALA A 283 22.58 -23.32 -10.06
C ALA A 283 23.85 -23.55 -9.21
N GLU A 284 24.80 -24.36 -9.64
CA GLU A 284 26.10 -24.59 -8.98
C GLU A 284 26.99 -23.34 -9.02
N GLU A 285 27.00 -22.59 -10.14
CA GLU A 285 27.58 -21.25 -10.23
C GLU A 285 26.96 -20.29 -9.21
N ALA A 286 25.62 -20.32 -9.08
CA ALA A 286 24.88 -19.50 -8.11
C ALA A 286 25.15 -19.91 -6.65
N VAL A 287 25.22 -21.21 -6.35
CA VAL A 287 25.63 -21.74 -5.03
C VAL A 287 27.03 -21.20 -4.68
N SER A 288 27.99 -21.35 -5.59
CA SER A 288 29.37 -20.87 -5.43
C SER A 288 29.45 -19.35 -5.21
N ARG A 289 28.62 -18.59 -5.93
CA ARG A 289 28.49 -17.12 -5.78
C ARG A 289 27.84 -16.70 -4.46
N ILE A 290 26.90 -17.47 -3.91
CA ILE A 290 26.31 -17.16 -2.60
C ILE A 290 27.27 -17.56 -1.47
N THR A 291 27.85 -18.75 -1.54
CA THR A 291 28.77 -19.29 -0.52
C THR A 291 30.00 -18.41 -0.33
N SER A 292 30.52 -17.78 -1.39
CA SER A 292 31.63 -16.81 -1.29
C SER A 292 31.25 -15.46 -0.65
N GLN A 293 29.96 -15.19 -0.45
CA GLN A 293 29.43 -13.94 0.12
C GLN A 293 28.83 -14.11 1.53
N ILE A 294 28.94 -15.29 2.14
CA ILE A 294 28.46 -15.59 3.49
C ILE A 294 29.57 -16.22 4.34
N PRO A 295 29.61 -15.96 5.66
CA PRO A 295 30.49 -16.70 6.56
C PRO A 295 30.11 -18.19 6.56
N ALA A 296 31.10 -19.08 6.45
CA ALA A 296 30.90 -20.54 6.42
C ALA A 296 30.19 -21.09 7.68
N SER A 297 30.20 -20.35 8.79
CA SER A 297 29.52 -20.68 10.04
C SER A 297 28.04 -20.33 10.08
N LYS A 298 27.48 -19.68 9.05
CA LYS A 298 26.14 -19.07 9.14
C LYS A 298 25.06 -19.84 8.38
N GLY A 299 25.12 -19.86 7.05
CA GLY A 299 24.11 -20.49 6.19
C GLY A 299 24.70 -21.55 5.27
N ARG A 300 23.83 -22.37 4.67
CA ARG A 300 24.22 -23.36 3.66
C ARG A 300 23.38 -23.19 2.41
N VAL A 301 23.97 -23.41 1.24
CA VAL A 301 23.24 -23.35 -0.04
C VAL A 301 23.54 -24.60 -0.84
N GLN A 302 22.49 -25.21 -1.40
CA GLN A 302 22.53 -26.38 -2.25
C GLN A 302 21.62 -26.14 -3.47
N CYS A 303 21.73 -26.94 -4.52
CA CYS A 303 20.85 -26.88 -5.68
C CYS A 303 20.10 -28.20 -5.86
N LEU A 304 18.86 -28.10 -6.37
CA LEU A 304 18.02 -29.23 -6.74
C LEU A 304 17.41 -28.97 -8.12
N ILE A 305 17.16 -30.05 -8.89
CA ILE A 305 16.63 -29.96 -10.25
C ILE A 305 15.13 -29.70 -10.19
N LEU A 306 14.69 -28.56 -10.70
CA LEU A 306 13.28 -28.24 -10.87
C LEU A 306 13.06 -27.41 -12.13
N ASP A 307 12.35 -27.96 -13.11
CA ASP A 307 11.73 -27.17 -14.16
C ASP A 307 10.24 -26.96 -13.88
N THR A 308 9.87 -25.75 -13.45
CA THR A 308 8.46 -25.40 -13.20
C THR A 308 7.62 -25.36 -14.48
N SER A 309 8.22 -25.48 -15.68
CA SER A 309 7.49 -25.59 -16.94
C SER A 309 7.13 -27.03 -17.32
N SER A 310 7.44 -28.03 -16.50
CA SER A 310 7.09 -29.45 -16.74
C SER A 310 6.50 -30.09 -15.47
N LEU A 311 5.24 -30.53 -15.55
CA LEU A 311 4.56 -31.15 -14.40
C LEU A 311 5.27 -32.44 -13.95
N LYS A 312 5.84 -33.20 -14.90
CA LYS A 312 6.70 -34.35 -14.61
C LYS A 312 7.95 -33.99 -13.80
N SER A 313 8.59 -32.85 -14.07
CA SER A 313 9.72 -32.37 -13.27
C SER A 313 9.31 -31.94 -11.87
N VAL A 314 8.10 -31.38 -11.71
CA VAL A 314 7.54 -31.01 -10.41
C VAL A 314 7.28 -32.25 -9.54
N HIS A 315 6.73 -33.32 -10.12
CA HIS A 315 6.60 -34.61 -9.43
C HIS A 315 7.95 -35.21 -9.02
N ALA A 316 8.93 -35.24 -9.94
CA ALA A 316 10.26 -35.77 -9.65
C ALA A 316 10.94 -35.01 -8.49
N PHE A 317 10.88 -33.67 -8.50
CA PHE A 317 11.39 -32.84 -7.41
C PHE A 317 10.72 -33.15 -6.06
N ALA A 318 9.41 -33.41 -6.04
CA ALA A 318 8.71 -33.75 -4.81
C ALA A 318 9.16 -35.12 -4.26
N SER A 319 9.35 -36.13 -5.11
CA SER A 319 9.93 -37.42 -4.70
C SER A 319 11.38 -37.29 -4.22
N ASP A 320 12.19 -36.45 -4.88
CA ASP A 320 13.55 -36.15 -4.43
C ASP A 320 13.55 -35.45 -3.05
N TRP A 321 12.59 -34.55 -2.82
CA TRP A 321 12.43 -33.89 -1.53
C TRP A 321 11.96 -34.84 -0.41
N GLU A 322 11.07 -35.79 -0.73
CA GLU A 322 10.64 -36.83 0.20
C GLU A 322 11.83 -37.66 0.71
N MET A 323 12.76 -38.03 -0.18
CA MET A 323 13.99 -38.74 0.17
C MET A 323 14.93 -37.96 1.09
N LEU A 324 14.87 -36.61 1.09
CA LEU A 324 15.65 -35.78 2.04
C LEU A 324 15.08 -35.83 3.47
N ASN A 325 13.86 -36.33 3.66
CA ASN A 325 13.17 -36.45 4.95
C ASN A 325 13.28 -35.17 5.83
N THR A 326 13.07 -34.01 5.21
CA THR A 326 13.24 -32.71 5.86
C THR A 326 11.98 -31.85 5.70
N LYS A 327 11.72 -31.00 6.70
CA LYS A 327 10.58 -30.07 6.69
C LYS A 327 10.97 -28.77 6.01
N ILE A 328 9.98 -28.13 5.38
CA ILE A 328 10.13 -26.84 4.69
C ILE A 328 9.54 -25.76 5.60
N ASP A 329 10.37 -24.83 6.04
CA ASP A 329 9.92 -23.64 6.76
C ASP A 329 9.56 -22.51 5.80
N LEU A 330 10.29 -22.36 4.69
CA LEU A 330 10.14 -21.25 3.76
C LEU A 330 10.07 -21.74 2.31
N LEU A 331 8.98 -21.46 1.60
CA LEU A 331 8.79 -21.84 0.19
C LEU A 331 8.60 -20.59 -0.68
N PHE A 332 9.57 -20.29 -1.54
CA PHE A 332 9.52 -19.15 -2.46
C PHE A 332 9.22 -19.59 -3.90
N HIS A 333 8.02 -19.25 -4.37
CA HIS A 333 7.61 -19.36 -5.77
C HIS A 333 8.02 -18.10 -6.53
N ASN A 334 9.30 -18.04 -6.89
CA ASN A 334 9.94 -16.93 -7.60
C ASN A 334 10.17 -17.22 -9.09
N ALA A 335 10.22 -18.49 -9.52
CA ALA A 335 10.41 -18.84 -10.92
C ALA A 335 9.32 -18.22 -11.82
N GLY A 336 9.73 -17.72 -12.99
CA GLY A 336 8.81 -17.21 -13.98
C GLY A 336 9.46 -16.63 -15.23
N ILE A 337 8.65 -16.48 -16.27
CA ILE A 337 8.98 -15.91 -17.58
C ILE A 337 7.95 -14.84 -17.97
N GLY A 338 8.39 -13.82 -18.71
CA GLY A 338 7.55 -12.73 -19.20
C GLY A 338 7.39 -12.70 -20.72
N SER A 339 7.99 -13.67 -21.42
CA SER A 339 7.88 -13.89 -22.87
C SER A 339 8.17 -15.36 -23.19
N THR A 340 7.66 -15.83 -24.33
CA THR A 340 7.97 -17.11 -24.94
C THR A 340 9.01 -16.94 -26.05
N ILE A 341 9.50 -18.05 -26.60
CA ILE A 341 10.29 -18.08 -27.84
C ILE A 341 9.41 -18.70 -28.91
N ALA A 342 9.46 -18.20 -30.15
CA ALA A 342 8.71 -18.78 -31.25
C ALA A 342 9.01 -20.30 -31.41
N GLY A 343 7.96 -21.12 -31.45
CA GLY A 343 8.05 -22.59 -31.41
C GLY A 343 8.24 -23.20 -30.02
N GLN A 344 8.17 -22.40 -28.95
CA GLN A 344 8.20 -22.82 -27.54
C GLN A 344 7.07 -22.14 -26.73
N GLU A 345 5.91 -21.95 -27.34
CA GLU A 345 4.74 -21.31 -26.72
C GLU A 345 4.02 -22.23 -25.73
N TYR A 346 4.25 -23.55 -25.81
CA TYR A 346 3.59 -24.58 -25.01
C TYR A 346 4.62 -25.45 -24.26
N SER A 347 4.21 -25.94 -23.08
CA SER A 347 4.92 -26.93 -22.28
C SER A 347 4.80 -28.34 -22.86
N THR A 348 5.63 -29.27 -22.36
CA THR A 348 5.53 -30.72 -22.64
C THR A 348 4.17 -31.33 -22.28
N ASP A 349 3.44 -30.70 -21.37
CA ASP A 349 2.16 -31.19 -20.82
C ASP A 349 0.93 -30.68 -21.62
N GLY A 350 1.17 -29.85 -22.65
CA GLY A 350 0.15 -29.33 -23.57
C GLY A 350 -0.43 -27.96 -23.21
N PHE A 351 0.04 -27.34 -22.13
CA PHE A 351 -0.43 -26.04 -21.64
C PHE A 351 0.47 -24.87 -22.07
N PRO A 352 -0.02 -23.62 -22.19
CA PRO A 352 0.80 -22.45 -22.51
C PRO A 352 1.97 -22.27 -21.54
N LEU A 353 3.17 -22.03 -22.07
CA LEU A 353 4.41 -22.10 -21.30
C LEU A 353 4.45 -21.09 -20.13
N ILE A 354 3.95 -19.86 -20.35
CA ILE A 354 3.86 -18.82 -19.31
C ILE A 354 2.95 -19.27 -18.16
N TYR A 355 1.80 -19.91 -18.47
CA TYR A 355 0.85 -20.40 -17.46
C TYR A 355 1.48 -21.48 -16.57
N VAL A 356 2.14 -22.47 -17.18
CA VAL A 356 2.76 -23.55 -16.40
C VAL A 356 3.93 -23.03 -15.57
N THR A 357 4.86 -22.32 -16.20
CA THR A 357 6.11 -21.86 -15.58
C THR A 357 5.87 -20.90 -14.41
N ASN A 358 4.90 -19.98 -14.56
CA ASN A 358 4.63 -18.94 -13.57
C ASN A 358 3.61 -19.36 -12.50
N PHE A 359 2.74 -20.32 -12.80
CA PHE A 359 1.59 -20.62 -11.95
C PHE A 359 1.33 -22.11 -11.74
N LEU A 360 0.95 -22.88 -12.77
CA LEU A 360 0.47 -24.26 -12.58
C LEU A 360 1.53 -25.16 -11.93
N GLY A 361 2.80 -25.01 -12.32
CA GLY A 361 3.91 -25.72 -11.67
C GLY A 361 4.11 -25.35 -10.21
N SER A 362 3.84 -24.09 -9.82
CA SER A 362 3.87 -23.65 -8.41
C SER A 362 2.67 -24.17 -7.61
N PHE A 363 1.49 -24.23 -8.22
CA PHE A 363 0.29 -24.83 -7.63
C PHE A 363 0.54 -26.31 -7.30
N LEU A 364 0.92 -27.11 -8.31
CA LEU A 364 1.23 -28.53 -8.15
C LEU A 364 2.38 -28.78 -7.16
N LEU A 365 3.44 -27.97 -7.22
CA LEU A 365 4.56 -28.09 -6.28
C LEU A 365 4.13 -27.84 -4.83
N THR A 366 3.18 -26.93 -4.60
CA THR A 366 2.69 -26.64 -3.25
C THR A 366 1.81 -27.76 -2.72
N TYR A 367 0.96 -28.34 -3.58
CA TYR A 367 0.17 -29.53 -3.26
C TYR A 367 1.05 -30.69 -2.82
N LEU A 368 2.02 -31.07 -3.66
CA LEU A 368 2.90 -32.23 -3.40
C LEU A 368 3.78 -32.05 -2.14
N LEU A 369 4.15 -30.80 -1.81
CA LEU A 369 4.98 -30.51 -0.63
C LEU A 369 4.17 -30.22 0.64
N GLU A 370 2.83 -30.24 0.62
CA GLU A 370 2.01 -29.77 1.75
C GLU A 370 2.24 -30.55 3.06
N THR A 371 2.51 -31.85 2.94
CA THR A 371 2.88 -32.75 4.04
C THR A 371 4.30 -32.48 4.57
N HIS A 372 5.18 -31.89 3.75
CA HIS A 372 6.56 -31.54 4.07
C HIS A 372 6.70 -30.14 4.66
N LEU A 373 5.70 -29.27 4.54
CA LEU A 373 5.69 -27.96 5.22
C LEU A 373 5.69 -28.11 6.76
N SER A 374 6.47 -27.28 7.46
CA SER A 374 6.39 -27.15 8.92
C SER A 374 5.02 -26.62 9.40
N SER A 375 4.80 -26.60 10.70
CA SER A 375 3.57 -26.04 11.31
C SER A 375 3.52 -24.51 11.25
N ASP A 376 4.67 -23.85 11.13
CA ASP A 376 4.88 -22.40 11.02
C ASP A 376 5.35 -21.96 9.62
N ALA A 377 5.17 -22.82 8.62
CA ALA A 377 5.74 -22.63 7.29
C ALA A 377 5.19 -21.39 6.58
N ARG A 378 6.06 -20.68 5.86
CA ARG A 378 5.72 -19.49 5.08
C ARG A 378 5.91 -19.71 3.59
N ILE A 379 4.86 -19.42 2.83
CA ILE A 379 4.86 -19.57 1.37
C ILE A 379 4.76 -18.17 0.76
N ILE A 380 5.73 -17.79 -0.06
CA ILE A 380 5.81 -16.47 -0.69
C ILE A 380 5.83 -16.62 -2.21
N MET A 381 4.82 -16.12 -2.89
CA MET A 381 4.79 -16.01 -4.35
C MET A 381 5.31 -14.66 -4.82
N THR A 382 6.19 -14.66 -5.83
CA THR A 382 6.68 -13.43 -6.48
C THR A 382 5.72 -13.03 -7.60
N SER A 383 4.70 -12.25 -7.22
CA SER A 383 3.75 -11.60 -8.11
C SER A 383 4.34 -10.29 -8.67
N SER A 384 3.49 -9.39 -9.15
CA SER A 384 3.87 -8.13 -9.79
C SER A 384 2.68 -7.16 -9.74
N THR A 385 2.96 -5.86 -9.74
CA THR A 385 1.95 -4.81 -9.96
C THR A 385 1.15 -4.99 -11.25
N ALA A 386 1.69 -5.75 -12.22
CA ALA A 386 0.99 -6.20 -13.42
C ALA A 386 -0.37 -6.87 -13.15
N GLN A 387 -0.58 -7.50 -11.97
CA GLN A 387 -1.85 -8.14 -11.61
C GLN A 387 -3.07 -7.20 -11.69
N TYR A 388 -2.88 -5.90 -11.47
CA TYR A 388 -3.95 -4.90 -11.59
C TYR A 388 -4.47 -4.71 -13.02
N GLY A 389 -3.71 -5.14 -14.04
CA GLY A 389 -4.13 -5.12 -15.44
C GLY A 389 -5.01 -6.31 -15.86
N SER A 390 -5.27 -7.26 -14.96
CA SER A 390 -6.07 -8.46 -15.27
C SER A 390 -7.57 -8.15 -15.30
N ALA A 391 -8.24 -8.58 -16.37
CA ALA A 391 -9.69 -8.58 -16.48
C ALA A 391 -10.23 -10.02 -16.34
N PHE A 392 -11.32 -10.18 -15.58
CA PHE A 392 -11.88 -11.49 -15.23
C PHE A 392 -13.27 -11.64 -15.86
N SER A 393 -13.54 -12.79 -16.49
CA SER A 393 -14.81 -13.04 -17.17
C SER A 393 -15.80 -13.72 -16.20
N PRO A 394 -17.07 -13.27 -16.13
CA PRO A 394 -18.05 -13.88 -15.23
C PRO A 394 -18.67 -15.19 -15.77
N LYS A 395 -18.56 -15.45 -17.08
CA LYS A 395 -18.99 -16.72 -17.69
C LYS A 395 -17.94 -17.78 -17.36
N PHE A 396 -18.36 -18.94 -16.88
CA PHE A 396 -17.50 -20.05 -16.46
C PHE A 396 -18.18 -21.36 -16.82
N SER A 397 -17.47 -22.25 -17.52
CA SER A 397 -17.94 -23.58 -17.92
C SER A 397 -16.85 -24.60 -17.67
N LEU A 398 -17.19 -25.72 -17.04
CA LEU A 398 -16.30 -26.87 -16.86
C LEU A 398 -16.37 -27.75 -18.13
N SER A 399 -15.69 -27.35 -19.20
CA SER A 399 -15.48 -28.23 -20.36
C SER A 399 -14.15 -29.00 -20.24
N SER A 400 -14.15 -30.20 -20.80
CA SER A 400 -13.15 -31.25 -20.57
C SER A 400 -12.03 -31.31 -21.63
N MET A 401 -11.96 -30.35 -22.54
CA MET A 401 -10.98 -30.37 -23.64
C MET A 401 -9.74 -29.55 -23.31
N LYS A 402 -8.56 -30.16 -23.47
CA LYS A 402 -7.25 -29.47 -23.33
C LYS A 402 -6.98 -28.43 -24.42
N GLU A 403 -7.63 -28.54 -25.58
CA GLU A 403 -7.34 -27.71 -26.75
C GLU A 403 -7.99 -26.33 -26.72
N ASP A 404 -9.12 -26.18 -26.02
CA ASP A 404 -9.75 -24.90 -25.72
C ASP A 404 -9.67 -24.65 -24.22
N LEU A 405 -8.73 -23.81 -23.80
CA LEU A 405 -8.71 -23.25 -22.44
C LEU A 405 -9.91 -22.32 -22.28
N GLU A 406 -11.06 -22.90 -21.97
CA GLU A 406 -12.34 -22.19 -21.93
C GLU A 406 -12.35 -21.05 -20.89
N PRO A 407 -13.14 -19.99 -21.15
CA PRO A 407 -12.90 -18.69 -20.56
C PRO A 407 -13.27 -18.66 -19.06
N GLY A 408 -12.27 -18.81 -18.19
CA GLY A 408 -12.27 -18.25 -16.83
C GLY A 408 -11.36 -17.02 -16.70
N PHE A 409 -10.32 -16.96 -17.53
CA PHE A 409 -9.34 -15.87 -17.64
C PHE A 409 -8.95 -15.73 -19.12
N HIS A 410 -8.96 -14.52 -19.69
CA HIS A 410 -8.79 -14.33 -21.13
C HIS A 410 -7.33 -14.27 -21.58
N VAL A 411 -6.66 -15.42 -21.78
CA VAL A 411 -5.67 -15.46 -22.86
C VAL A 411 -6.47 -15.72 -24.14
N PRO A 412 -6.59 -14.74 -25.07
CA PRO A 412 -7.06 -15.06 -26.41
C PRO A 412 -5.98 -15.91 -27.08
N VAL A 413 -6.08 -17.23 -26.94
CA VAL A 413 -5.32 -18.19 -27.76
C VAL A 413 -5.96 -18.19 -29.16
N THR A 414 -5.83 -17.07 -29.85
CA THR A 414 -6.00 -17.03 -31.30
C THR A 414 -4.86 -17.86 -31.89
N ARG A 415 -5.15 -19.13 -32.17
CA ARG A 415 -4.29 -20.09 -32.92
C ARG A 415 -3.69 -19.49 -34.20
N SER A 416 -4.24 -18.38 -34.70
CA SER A 416 -3.87 -17.68 -35.93
C SER A 416 -2.58 -16.85 -35.90
N LYS A 417 -1.99 -16.51 -34.73
CA LYS A 417 -0.65 -15.86 -34.68
C LYS A 417 0.16 -16.17 -33.39
N PRO A 418 1.18 -17.05 -33.46
CA PRO A 418 2.13 -17.26 -32.37
C PRO A 418 3.08 -16.07 -32.16
N SER A 419 3.65 -15.93 -30.96
CA SER A 419 4.74 -15.01 -30.60
C SER A 419 4.51 -13.48 -30.67
N GLU A 420 3.27 -12.97 -30.70
CA GLU A 420 3.06 -11.51 -30.56
C GLU A 420 3.27 -11.04 -29.09
N PRO A 421 4.16 -10.04 -28.81
CA PRO A 421 4.50 -9.61 -27.45
C PRO A 421 3.33 -9.15 -26.58
N ALA A 422 2.21 -8.72 -27.20
CA ALA A 422 1.00 -8.35 -26.50
C ALA A 422 0.28 -9.55 -25.86
N SER A 423 0.34 -10.73 -26.49
CA SER A 423 -0.26 -11.97 -25.99
C SER A 423 0.52 -12.51 -24.79
N ASP A 424 1.86 -12.54 -24.90
CA ASP A 424 2.75 -12.91 -23.80
C ASP A 424 2.56 -12.01 -22.57
N LEU A 425 2.43 -10.69 -22.78
CA LEU A 425 2.18 -9.74 -21.70
C LEU A 425 0.81 -9.96 -21.04
N ALA A 426 -0.24 -10.27 -21.81
CA ALA A 426 -1.58 -10.57 -21.28
C ALA A 426 -1.57 -11.87 -20.45
N ALA A 427 -0.92 -12.93 -20.95
CA ALA A 427 -0.73 -14.18 -20.21
C ALA A 427 0.09 -13.95 -18.92
N TYR A 428 1.17 -13.16 -18.99
CA TYR A 428 1.96 -12.79 -17.83
C TYR A 428 1.11 -12.07 -16.77
N ILE A 429 0.39 -11.01 -17.15
CA ILE A 429 -0.53 -10.25 -16.28
C ILE A 429 -1.49 -11.19 -15.53
N GLN A 430 -2.08 -12.16 -16.25
CA GLN A 430 -3.04 -13.09 -15.67
C GLN A 430 -2.39 -14.09 -14.72
N THR A 431 -1.23 -14.66 -15.05
CA THR A 431 -0.51 -15.53 -14.09
C THR A 431 -0.17 -14.80 -12.79
N LYS A 432 0.14 -13.49 -12.86
CA LYS A 432 0.41 -12.67 -11.67
C LYS A 432 -0.84 -12.40 -10.83
N ALA A 433 -2.01 -12.30 -11.46
CA ALA A 433 -3.30 -12.27 -10.76
C ALA A 433 -3.70 -13.64 -10.17
N MET A 434 -3.48 -14.74 -10.90
CA MET A 434 -3.71 -16.11 -10.41
C MET A 434 -2.88 -16.41 -9.16
N GLN A 435 -1.62 -15.98 -9.12
CA GLN A 435 -0.77 -16.08 -7.92
C GLN A 435 -1.40 -15.38 -6.69
N VAL A 436 -2.02 -14.20 -6.86
CA VAL A 436 -2.72 -13.49 -5.76
C VAL A 436 -3.99 -14.24 -5.33
N ALA A 437 -4.77 -14.76 -6.29
CA ALA A 437 -5.96 -15.57 -6.01
C ALA A 437 -5.61 -16.87 -5.26
N PHE A 438 -4.57 -17.58 -5.72
CA PHE A 438 -4.11 -18.81 -5.08
C PHE A 438 -3.58 -18.59 -3.67
N VAL A 439 -2.81 -17.53 -3.45
CA VAL A 439 -2.34 -17.14 -2.11
C VAL A 439 -3.51 -16.97 -1.13
N LYS A 440 -4.58 -16.29 -1.56
CA LYS A 440 -5.79 -16.08 -0.75
C LYS A 440 -6.56 -17.38 -0.47
N LEU A 441 -6.70 -18.24 -1.49
CA LEU A 441 -7.36 -19.55 -1.34
C LEU A 441 -6.57 -20.51 -0.46
N LEU A 442 -5.24 -20.57 -0.63
CA LEU A 442 -4.37 -21.46 0.12
C LEU A 442 -4.31 -21.08 1.60
N GLN A 443 -4.35 -19.78 1.94
CA GLN A 443 -4.53 -19.37 3.33
C GLN A 443 -5.85 -19.89 3.89
N ASN A 444 -6.98 -19.68 3.19
CA ASN A 444 -8.28 -20.19 3.62
C ASN A 444 -8.27 -21.73 3.79
N HIS A 445 -7.56 -22.47 2.93
CA HIS A 445 -7.40 -23.92 3.04
C HIS A 445 -6.64 -24.32 4.31
N PHE A 446 -5.50 -23.68 4.61
CA PHE A 446 -4.76 -23.93 5.85
C PHE A 446 -5.54 -23.53 7.09
N ASP A 447 -6.26 -22.41 7.06
CA ASP A 447 -7.09 -21.95 8.18
C ASP A 447 -8.25 -22.92 8.47
N ARG A 448 -8.94 -23.42 7.42
CA ARG A 448 -9.97 -24.48 7.54
C ARG A 448 -9.40 -25.77 8.12
N LYS A 449 -8.30 -26.27 7.54
CA LYS A 449 -7.64 -27.52 7.95
C LYS A 449 -7.10 -27.47 9.39
N SER A 450 -6.59 -26.30 9.81
CA SER A 450 -6.20 -25.99 11.19
C SER A 450 -7.39 -26.08 12.15
N ALA A 451 -8.53 -25.47 11.79
CA ALA A 451 -9.76 -25.52 12.57
C ALA A 451 -10.37 -26.93 12.66
N GLU A 452 -10.42 -27.68 11.56
CA GLU A 452 -10.99 -29.04 11.50
C GLU A 452 -10.18 -30.07 12.29
N THR A 453 -8.84 -30.00 12.22
CA THR A 453 -7.95 -30.93 12.92
C THR A 453 -7.68 -30.54 14.37
N GLY A 454 -8.09 -29.33 14.80
CA GLY A 454 -7.73 -28.76 16.09
C GLY A 454 -6.22 -28.47 16.26
N THR A 455 -5.44 -28.54 15.19
CA THR A 455 -3.98 -28.31 15.24
C THR A 455 -3.68 -26.83 15.07
N GLN A 456 -2.86 -26.24 15.95
CA GLN A 456 -2.44 -24.83 15.82
C GLN A 456 -1.36 -24.62 14.75
N ASN A 457 -1.61 -25.06 13.52
CA ASN A 457 -0.75 -24.76 12.38
C ASN A 457 -0.92 -23.29 11.99
N ARG A 458 0.17 -22.52 12.06
CA ARG A 458 0.27 -21.10 11.71
C ARG A 458 0.96 -20.92 10.36
N ARG A 459 0.56 -21.72 9.37
CA ARG A 459 1.09 -21.62 8.01
C ARG A 459 0.60 -20.32 7.38
N LEU A 460 1.51 -19.50 6.88
CA LEU A 460 1.21 -18.17 6.33
C LEU A 460 1.56 -18.10 4.85
N VAL A 461 0.65 -17.55 4.05
CA VAL A 461 0.77 -17.50 2.60
C VAL A 461 0.68 -16.05 2.11
N PHE A 462 1.60 -15.63 1.25
CA PHE A 462 1.72 -14.25 0.79
C PHE A 462 2.04 -14.14 -0.71
N ALA A 463 1.49 -13.11 -1.35
CA ALA A 463 1.91 -12.66 -2.67
C ALA A 463 2.72 -11.38 -2.49
N SER A 464 3.91 -11.30 -3.09
CA SER A 464 4.79 -10.13 -2.99
C SER A 464 5.10 -9.56 -4.37
N SER A 465 5.08 -8.23 -4.49
CA SER A 465 5.63 -7.51 -5.64
C SER A 465 7.09 -7.10 -5.34
N PRO A 466 8.03 -7.38 -6.26
CA PRO A 466 9.39 -6.86 -6.19
C PRO A 466 9.51 -5.40 -6.67
N GLY A 467 8.41 -4.80 -7.15
CA GLY A 467 8.43 -3.53 -7.89
C GLY A 467 9.04 -3.66 -9.29
N LEU A 468 9.30 -2.52 -9.93
CA LEU A 468 10.09 -2.47 -11.16
C LEU A 468 11.54 -2.80 -10.82
N THR A 469 12.14 -3.82 -11.44
CA THR A 469 13.50 -4.30 -11.14
C THR A 469 14.27 -4.62 -12.41
N GLN A 470 15.60 -4.44 -12.39
CA GLN A 470 16.46 -4.80 -13.52
C GLN A 470 16.62 -6.32 -13.55
N THR A 471 15.68 -7.01 -14.20
CA THR A 471 15.72 -8.47 -14.37
C THR A 471 15.69 -8.85 -15.85
N PRO A 472 16.36 -9.93 -16.26
CA PRO A 472 16.43 -10.35 -17.66
C PRO A 472 15.11 -10.94 -18.21
N ILE A 473 14.01 -10.86 -17.46
CA ILE A 473 12.72 -11.49 -17.78
C ILE A 473 12.05 -10.91 -19.04
N PHE A 474 12.40 -9.67 -19.42
CA PHE A 474 11.95 -8.99 -20.64
C PHE A 474 13.09 -8.75 -21.66
N ALA A 475 14.28 -9.31 -21.43
CA ALA A 475 15.47 -9.06 -22.26
C ALA A 475 15.65 -10.07 -23.42
N LYS A 476 14.73 -11.02 -23.59
CA LYS A 476 14.77 -12.04 -24.64
C LYS A 476 13.68 -11.78 -25.67
N GLY A 477 14.04 -11.87 -26.96
CA GLY A 477 13.07 -11.90 -28.07
C GLY A 477 12.59 -10.53 -28.59
N ARG A 478 13.32 -9.44 -28.37
CA ARG A 478 12.96 -8.11 -28.91
C ARG A 478 13.94 -7.63 -29.99
N GLU A 479 13.41 -7.01 -31.05
CA GLU A 479 14.20 -6.45 -32.15
C GLU A 479 14.69 -5.03 -31.82
N GLN A 480 15.99 -4.77 -32.01
CA GLN A 480 16.64 -3.53 -31.58
C GLN A 480 16.09 -2.27 -32.27
N GLY A 481 15.13 -1.61 -31.60
CA GLY A 481 14.57 -0.31 -32.02
C GLY A 481 14.93 0.86 -31.09
N PHE A 482 14.84 2.09 -31.61
CA PHE A 482 15.14 3.31 -30.84
C PHE A 482 14.20 3.52 -29.63
N SER A 483 12.91 3.18 -29.78
CA SER A 483 11.92 3.20 -28.68
C SER A 483 12.25 2.17 -27.60
N GLU A 484 12.74 0.99 -27.96
CA GLU A 484 13.12 -0.04 -27.00
C GLU A 484 14.35 0.37 -26.19
N ASN A 485 15.33 1.00 -26.84
CA ASN A 485 16.49 1.58 -26.15
C ASN A 485 16.06 2.64 -25.13
N LEU A 486 15.04 3.46 -25.44
CA LEU A 486 14.48 4.42 -24.49
C LEU A 486 13.76 3.72 -23.33
N ILE A 487 12.91 2.71 -23.59
CA ILE A 487 12.24 1.93 -22.54
C ILE A 487 13.25 1.19 -21.65
N ALA A 488 14.31 0.61 -22.23
CA ALA A 488 15.37 -0.07 -21.49
C ALA A 488 16.17 0.91 -20.62
N TRP A 489 16.50 2.10 -21.14
CA TRP A 489 17.19 3.16 -20.41
C TRP A 489 16.34 3.73 -19.25
N VAL A 490 15.05 3.95 -19.48
CA VAL A 490 14.08 4.33 -18.43
C VAL A 490 13.96 3.24 -17.38
N SER A 491 13.74 2.00 -17.83
CA SER A 491 13.67 0.85 -16.94
C SER A 491 14.95 0.74 -16.12
N ALA A 492 16.13 1.05 -16.67
CA ALA A 492 17.38 1.03 -15.93
C ALA A 492 17.48 2.13 -14.85
N ILE A 493 16.87 3.30 -15.05
CA ILE A 493 16.91 4.42 -14.08
C ILE A 493 15.83 4.29 -12.99
N VAL A 494 14.72 3.61 -13.30
CA VAL A 494 13.54 3.49 -12.44
C VAL A 494 13.47 2.16 -11.72
N ALA A 495 14.08 1.12 -12.32
CA ALA A 495 14.21 -0.17 -11.68
C ALA A 495 14.98 -0.04 -10.38
N VAL A 496 14.36 -0.54 -9.33
CA VAL A 496 15.01 -0.74 -8.06
C VAL A 496 16.04 -1.87 -8.20
N ASP A 497 17.15 -1.76 -7.47
CA ASP A 497 18.15 -2.83 -7.41
C ASP A 497 17.52 -4.15 -6.96
N VAL A 498 18.07 -5.26 -7.44
CA VAL A 498 17.61 -6.62 -7.18
C VAL A 498 17.58 -6.91 -5.66
N SER A 499 18.49 -6.30 -4.88
CA SER A 499 18.49 -6.35 -3.40
C SER A 499 17.20 -5.81 -2.78
N GLN A 500 16.65 -4.73 -3.34
CA GLN A 500 15.42 -4.11 -2.87
C GLN A 500 14.18 -4.82 -3.39
N GLY A 501 14.25 -5.39 -4.60
CA GLY A 501 13.19 -6.25 -5.14
C GLY A 501 12.96 -7.51 -4.30
N ALA A 502 14.04 -8.11 -3.78
CA ALA A 502 13.96 -9.21 -2.83
C ALA A 502 13.47 -8.79 -1.43
N ALA A 503 13.63 -7.51 -1.05
CA ALA A 503 13.46 -7.07 0.34
C ALA A 503 12.05 -7.29 0.91
N THR A 504 10.98 -7.13 0.11
CA THR A 504 9.60 -7.40 0.57
C THR A 504 9.39 -8.89 0.82
N SER A 505 9.85 -9.76 -0.08
CA SER A 505 9.71 -11.21 0.03
C SER A 505 10.53 -11.77 1.21
N VAL A 506 11.75 -11.26 1.43
CA VAL A 506 12.58 -11.64 2.58
C VAL A 506 12.00 -11.08 3.89
N TRP A 507 11.43 -9.87 3.89
CA TRP A 507 10.71 -9.33 5.06
C TRP A 507 9.52 -10.21 5.45
N LEU A 508 8.69 -10.66 4.49
CA LEU A 508 7.58 -11.58 4.75
C LEU A 508 8.03 -12.93 5.33
N ALA A 509 9.22 -13.41 4.99
CA ALA A 509 9.79 -14.62 5.58
C ALA A 509 10.36 -14.40 7.00
N CYS A 510 10.67 -13.16 7.38
CA CYS A 510 11.34 -12.82 8.66
C CYS A 510 10.44 -12.11 9.68
N THR A 511 9.32 -11.53 9.26
CA THR A 511 8.50 -10.64 10.10
C THR A 511 7.77 -11.39 11.20
N ASN A 512 7.73 -10.85 12.42
CA ASN A 512 6.95 -11.43 13.51
C ASN A 512 5.48 -11.56 13.11
N ASP A 513 4.84 -12.64 13.56
CA ASP A 513 3.42 -12.90 13.33
C ASP A 513 2.56 -11.70 13.75
N ASP A 514 2.76 -11.13 14.94
CA ASP A 514 1.96 -10.01 15.46
C ASP A 514 1.93 -8.76 14.55
N ALA A 515 2.96 -8.55 13.71
CA ALA A 515 2.99 -7.44 12.75
C ALA A 515 2.18 -7.71 11.47
N VAL A 516 1.78 -8.96 11.24
CA VAL A 516 1.14 -9.48 10.01
C VAL A 516 -0.11 -10.34 10.31
N VAL A 517 -0.46 -10.55 11.58
CA VAL A 517 -1.56 -11.44 12.05
C VAL A 517 -2.69 -10.67 12.75
N GLY A 518 -2.69 -9.33 12.69
CA GLY A 518 -3.90 -8.55 12.97
C GLY A 518 -5.04 -8.96 12.02
N GLU A 519 -6.05 -9.64 12.57
CA GLU A 519 -7.27 -10.18 11.93
C GLU A 519 -7.17 -10.50 10.42
N GLY A 520 -6.73 -11.72 10.09
CA GLY A 520 -6.90 -12.27 8.73
C GLY A 520 -5.99 -11.68 7.64
N MET A 521 -4.79 -11.22 8.00
CA MET A 521 -3.83 -10.62 7.05
C MET A 521 -2.95 -11.62 6.26
N GLY A 522 -3.01 -12.92 6.59
CA GLY A 522 -2.55 -13.99 5.70
C GLY A 522 -3.36 -14.01 4.38
N GLY A 523 -2.82 -14.61 3.32
CA GLY A 523 -3.47 -14.62 2.00
C GLY A 523 -3.46 -13.25 1.29
N GLY A 524 -2.70 -12.28 1.79
CA GLY A 524 -2.63 -10.92 1.25
C GLY A 524 -1.61 -10.72 0.12
N TYR A 525 -1.85 -9.68 -0.69
CA TYR A 525 -0.88 -9.11 -1.62
C TYR A 525 -0.11 -7.96 -0.96
N TRP A 526 1.22 -7.97 -1.12
CA TRP A 526 2.16 -7.07 -0.44
C TRP A 526 3.09 -6.41 -1.44
N ASP A 527 3.28 -5.10 -1.30
CA ASP A 527 4.21 -4.32 -2.09
C ASP A 527 4.94 -3.34 -1.16
N ARG A 528 6.27 -3.34 -1.21
CA ARG A 528 7.13 -2.48 -0.37
C ARG A 528 6.80 -2.59 1.13
N MET A 529 6.75 -3.84 1.63
CA MET A 529 6.42 -4.20 3.03
C MET A 529 5.04 -3.68 3.51
N THR A 530 4.14 -3.33 2.59
CA THR A 530 2.80 -2.81 2.89
C THR A 530 1.75 -3.70 2.23
N ARG A 531 0.71 -4.11 2.95
CA ARG A 531 -0.43 -4.84 2.36
C ARG A 531 -1.15 -3.91 1.37
N ARG A 532 -1.45 -4.43 0.18
CA ARG A 532 -2.19 -3.72 -0.87
C ARG A 532 -3.48 -4.46 -1.17
N VAL A 533 -4.55 -3.72 -1.40
CA VAL A 533 -5.81 -4.28 -1.90
C VAL A 533 -5.61 -4.71 -3.35
N SER A 534 -5.97 -5.95 -3.70
CA SER A 534 -6.03 -6.43 -5.09
C SER A 534 -7.49 -6.45 -5.58
N SER A 535 -7.70 -6.50 -6.89
CA SER A 535 -9.04 -6.79 -7.47
C SER A 535 -9.58 -8.15 -6.99
N ILE A 536 -8.70 -9.10 -6.70
CA ILE A 536 -9.00 -10.39 -6.05
C ILE A 536 -9.64 -10.21 -4.65
N ASP A 537 -9.37 -9.10 -3.96
CA ASP A 537 -9.99 -8.83 -2.66
C ASP A 537 -11.48 -8.50 -2.78
N MET A 538 -11.92 -8.01 -3.93
CA MET A 538 -13.28 -7.54 -4.20
C MET A 538 -14.16 -8.60 -4.89
N MET A 539 -13.62 -9.79 -5.17
CA MET A 539 -14.36 -10.88 -5.82
C MET A 539 -15.26 -11.65 -4.85
N SER A 540 -16.34 -12.22 -5.39
CA SER A 540 -17.20 -13.15 -4.64
C SER A 540 -16.43 -14.45 -4.34
N LYS A 541 -16.70 -15.07 -3.18
CA LYS A 541 -15.97 -16.28 -2.75
C LYS A 541 -16.12 -17.42 -3.74
N GLU A 542 -17.31 -17.57 -4.30
CA GLU A 542 -17.70 -18.58 -5.28
C GLU A 542 -16.91 -18.42 -6.59
N MET A 543 -16.65 -17.17 -7.01
CA MET A 543 -15.82 -16.91 -8.19
C MET A 543 -14.38 -17.36 -7.96
N VAL A 544 -13.84 -17.10 -6.77
CA VAL A 544 -12.44 -17.44 -6.44
C VAL A 544 -12.30 -18.96 -6.22
N GLU A 545 -13.21 -19.62 -5.50
CA GLU A 545 -13.18 -21.08 -5.30
C GLU A 545 -13.28 -21.89 -6.61
N ARG A 546 -14.02 -21.38 -7.61
CA ARG A 546 -14.05 -21.99 -8.97
C ARG A 546 -12.68 -22.02 -9.66
N PHE A 547 -11.75 -21.15 -9.31
CA PHE A 547 -10.40 -21.19 -9.85
C PHE A 547 -9.59 -22.36 -9.30
N TRP A 548 -9.76 -22.71 -8.02
CA TRP A 548 -9.12 -23.87 -7.39
C TRP A 548 -9.47 -25.16 -8.14
N LEU A 549 -10.77 -25.40 -8.36
CA LEU A 549 -11.28 -26.57 -9.09
C LEU A 549 -10.71 -26.66 -10.52
N ARG A 550 -10.43 -25.53 -11.18
CA ARG A 550 -9.80 -25.52 -12.50
C ARG A 550 -8.32 -25.89 -12.41
N TRP A 551 -7.59 -25.38 -11.42
CA TRP A 551 -6.17 -25.68 -11.22
C TRP A 551 -5.93 -27.13 -10.79
N GLU A 552 -6.82 -27.70 -9.98
CA GLU A 552 -6.90 -29.14 -9.69
C GLU A 552 -7.02 -29.96 -10.99
N ALA A 553 -8.01 -29.62 -11.83
CA ALA A 553 -8.24 -30.32 -13.10
C ALA A 553 -7.07 -30.16 -14.10
N ASP A 554 -6.46 -28.98 -14.20
CA ASP A 554 -5.29 -28.73 -15.06
C ASP A 554 -4.03 -29.46 -14.55
N ALA A 555 -3.83 -29.52 -13.23
CA ALA A 555 -2.70 -30.21 -12.60
C ALA A 555 -2.90 -31.74 -12.48
N GLY A 556 -4.13 -32.23 -12.63
CA GLY A 556 -4.47 -33.65 -12.51
C GLY A 556 -4.48 -34.16 -11.06
N VAL A 557 -4.88 -33.32 -10.11
CA VAL A 557 -4.86 -33.62 -8.67
C VAL A 557 -6.18 -33.27 -7.99
N GLU A 558 -6.46 -33.90 -6.85
CA GLU A 558 -7.53 -33.47 -5.93
C GLU A 558 -6.89 -32.94 -4.63
N TRP A 559 -7.15 -31.67 -4.33
CA TRP A 559 -6.63 -30.92 -3.19
C TRP A 559 -7.78 -30.32 -2.36
N ARG A 560 -8.56 -31.23 -1.78
CA ARG A 560 -9.67 -30.90 -0.85
C ARG A 560 -9.15 -30.71 0.56
#